data_AF-A0A913YZG8-F1
#
_entry.id   AF-A0A913YZG8-F1
#
_cell.length_a   1.000
_cell.length_b   1.000
_cell.length_c   1.000
_cell.angle_alpha   90.00
_cell.angle_beta   90.00
_cell.angle_gamma   90.00
#
_symmetry.space_group_name_H-M   'P 1'
#
loop_
_entity.id
_entity.type
_entity.pdbx_description
1 polymer ?
#
loop_
_entity_poly.entity_id
_entity_poly.type
_entity_poly.pdbx_seq_one_letter_code
_entity_poly.pdbx_strand_id
1 'polypeptide(L)'
;MTCFHVLIIPHTIYLWSGPLRLQVSNTRLKGKDKRTKKYAAMKRMISLRDARIQDKDRQKKKAPPKWKQDKEAKIKEREVPQYSSALFFKYNTQLGPPYYVLVDTNFVNFSIKNKIDLVQGMMDCLYAKCIPCITDCVMAEIEKLGRKYNVALRTVKDERFERLPCLHQGTYADDCLVQRVTQHKCYIVATCDRDLKRRIRKIPGVPIMFLSQKRYTIERMPDAFGAPKL
;
A
#
# COMPACT_ATOMS: atom_id res chain seq x y z
N MET A 1 18.44 38.30 -12.31
CA MET A 1 17.62 37.14 -12.72
C MET A 1 16.73 37.58 -13.87
N THR A 2 16.70 36.78 -14.93
CA THR A 2 15.75 36.75 -16.06
C THR A 2 15.59 38.02 -16.91
N CYS A 3 16.40 38.12 -17.98
CA CYS A 3 16.04 38.83 -19.21
C CYS A 3 15.52 37.81 -20.23
N PHE A 4 14.24 37.88 -20.58
CA PHE A 4 13.68 37.29 -21.79
C PHE A 4 13.76 38.35 -22.88
N HIS A 5 14.42 38.04 -24.00
CA HIS A 5 14.30 38.84 -25.21
C HIS A 5 14.04 37.92 -26.42
N VAL A 6 12.84 38.09 -26.96
CA VAL A 6 12.38 37.67 -28.28
C VAL A 6 13.07 38.55 -29.34
N LEU A 7 13.43 37.98 -30.50
CA LEU A 7 13.51 38.62 -31.82
C LEU A 7 14.00 37.55 -32.83
N ILE A 8 13.11 36.89 -33.58
CA ILE A 8 12.61 37.27 -34.93
C ILE A 8 13.76 37.39 -35.95
N ILE A 9 13.80 36.42 -36.86
CA ILE A 9 14.71 36.30 -38.00
C ILE A 9 13.99 36.78 -39.26
N PRO A 10 14.63 37.60 -40.11
CA PRO A 10 14.34 37.57 -41.54
C PRO A 10 15.59 37.50 -42.44
N HIS A 11 15.44 36.78 -43.57
CA HIS A 11 16.00 37.00 -44.94
C HIS A 11 17.48 37.48 -45.09
N THR A 12 18.36 36.94 -45.94
CA THR A 12 18.27 36.79 -47.41
C THR A 12 19.56 36.12 -47.95
N ILE A 13 19.45 35.55 -49.15
CA ILE A 13 20.42 34.86 -50.04
C ILE A 13 21.67 35.70 -50.42
N TYR A 14 22.83 35.07 -50.71
CA TYR A 14 23.71 35.38 -51.87
C TYR A 14 24.72 34.24 -52.19
N LEU A 15 24.82 33.89 -53.49
CA LEU A 15 25.77 32.99 -54.15
C LEU A 15 27.21 33.55 -54.14
N TRP A 16 28.24 32.69 -54.09
CA TRP A 16 29.36 32.79 -55.04
C TRP A 16 30.25 31.52 -55.15
N SER A 17 30.86 31.43 -56.32
CA SER A 17 31.48 30.32 -57.04
C SER A 17 33.00 30.18 -56.84
N GLY A 18 33.56 28.97 -56.97
CA GLY A 18 34.99 28.81 -57.33
C GLY A 18 35.65 27.48 -56.92
N PRO A 19 36.43 26.80 -57.78
CA PRO A 19 36.83 25.39 -57.61
C PRO A 19 38.22 25.23 -57.00
N LEU A 20 38.45 24.19 -56.17
CA LEU A 20 39.81 23.76 -55.81
C LEU A 20 40.16 22.38 -56.36
N ARG A 21 40.93 22.48 -57.44
CA ARG A 21 41.94 21.59 -58.01
C ARG A 21 42.53 20.55 -57.04
N LEU A 22 42.60 19.30 -57.53
CA LEU A 22 43.40 18.22 -56.98
C LEU A 22 44.89 18.62 -56.86
N GLN A 23 45.47 18.37 -55.69
CA GLN A 23 46.89 18.04 -55.56
C GLN A 23 47.04 16.73 -54.80
N VAL A 24 47.52 15.73 -55.53
CA VAL A 24 48.03 14.47 -55.00
C VAL A 24 49.36 14.77 -54.32
N SER A 25 49.49 14.48 -53.03
CA SER A 25 50.80 14.39 -52.38
C SER A 25 50.87 13.22 -51.40
N ASN A 26 51.88 12.39 -51.67
CA ASN A 26 52.56 11.44 -50.81
C ASN A 26 51.75 10.52 -49.90
N THR A 27 51.69 9.28 -50.36
CA THR A 27 51.49 8.05 -49.59
C THR A 27 52.42 7.98 -48.37
N ARG A 28 51.96 8.48 -47.22
CA ARG A 28 52.44 8.02 -45.92
C ARG A 28 51.66 6.75 -45.59
N LEU A 29 52.33 5.61 -45.61
CA LEU A 29 51.79 4.31 -45.18
C LEU A 29 51.25 4.43 -43.75
N LYS A 30 49.95 4.70 -43.61
CA LYS A 30 49.22 4.44 -42.36
C LYS A 30 49.12 2.93 -42.26
N GLY A 31 49.93 2.33 -41.38
CA GLY A 31 49.75 0.95 -40.97
C GLY A 31 48.29 0.74 -40.61
N LYS A 32 47.61 -0.14 -41.34
CA LYS A 32 46.23 -0.54 -41.02
C LYS A 32 46.26 -1.12 -39.61
N ASP A 33 45.60 -0.47 -38.66
CA ASP A 33 45.41 -1.02 -37.32
C ASP A 33 44.77 -2.41 -37.46
N LYS A 34 45.58 -3.46 -37.31
CA LYS A 34 45.15 -4.87 -37.36
C LYS A 34 44.48 -5.27 -36.04
N ARG A 35 43.68 -4.40 -35.44
CA ARG A 35 42.87 -4.76 -34.27
C ARG A 35 41.53 -5.29 -34.77
N THR A 36 41.49 -6.61 -34.95
CA THR A 36 40.24 -7.32 -35.23
C THR A 36 39.25 -7.09 -34.09
N LYS A 37 38.01 -6.73 -34.43
CA LYS A 37 36.94 -6.55 -33.44
C LYS A 37 36.70 -7.89 -32.74
N LYS A 38 36.77 -7.89 -31.41
CA LYS A 38 36.46 -9.09 -30.61
C LYS A 38 34.95 -9.32 -30.65
N TYR A 39 34.53 -10.48 -31.14
CA TYR A 39 33.14 -10.91 -31.10
C TYR A 39 32.70 -11.17 -29.65
N ALA A 40 31.42 -10.88 -29.34
CA ALA A 40 30.83 -11.00 -28.00
C ALA A 40 31.44 -10.12 -26.89
N ALA A 41 31.92 -8.92 -27.23
CA ALA A 41 32.34 -7.93 -26.24
C ALA A 41 31.12 -7.41 -25.44
N MET A 42 30.92 -7.94 -24.22
CA MET A 42 29.87 -7.48 -23.29
C MET A 42 30.37 -6.33 -22.41
N LYS A 43 29.45 -5.49 -21.91
CA LYS A 43 29.74 -4.49 -20.88
C LYS A 43 30.23 -5.21 -19.63
N ARG A 44 31.36 -4.75 -19.04
CA ARG A 44 31.92 -5.37 -17.83
C ARG A 44 30.91 -5.26 -16.67
N MET A 45 30.38 -6.39 -16.24
CA MET A 45 29.56 -6.51 -15.04
C MET A 45 30.44 -6.85 -13.84
N ILE A 46 30.02 -6.44 -12.64
CA ILE A 46 30.71 -6.78 -11.40
C ILE A 46 30.61 -8.30 -11.22
N SER A 47 31.75 -8.97 -11.10
CA SER A 47 31.79 -10.41 -10.87
C SER A 47 31.43 -10.73 -9.41
N LEU A 48 30.79 -11.88 -9.15
CA LEU A 48 30.50 -12.32 -7.77
C LEU A 48 31.76 -12.53 -6.91
N ARG A 49 32.96 -12.55 -7.53
CA ARG A 49 34.26 -12.72 -6.86
C ARG A 49 34.98 -11.39 -6.62
N ASP A 50 34.38 -10.25 -6.97
CA ASP A 50 34.97 -8.92 -6.79
C ASP A 50 35.13 -8.60 -5.30
N ALA A 51 36.35 -8.31 -4.85
CA ALA A 51 36.72 -8.06 -3.45
C ALA A 51 35.93 -6.91 -2.78
N ARG A 52 35.26 -6.05 -3.57
CA ARG A 52 34.38 -4.99 -3.07
C ARG A 52 33.00 -5.48 -2.63
N ILE A 53 32.59 -6.68 -3.04
CA ILE A 53 31.33 -7.29 -2.60
C ILE A 53 31.55 -7.93 -1.22
N GLN A 54 30.76 -7.52 -0.22
CA GLN A 54 30.79 -8.11 1.10
C GLN A 54 30.33 -9.58 1.04
N ASP A 55 30.96 -10.47 1.82
CA ASP A 55 30.63 -11.90 1.81
C ASP A 55 29.17 -12.20 2.21
N LYS A 56 28.49 -11.27 2.89
CA LYS A 56 27.06 -11.35 3.23
C LYS A 56 26.15 -11.30 1.98
N ASP A 57 26.55 -10.56 0.95
CA ASP A 57 25.80 -10.42 -0.31
C ASP A 57 26.16 -11.52 -1.32
N ARG A 58 27.33 -12.16 -1.15
CA ARG A 58 27.77 -13.30 -1.97
C ARG A 58 27.08 -14.60 -1.58
N GLN A 59 26.77 -14.76 -0.29
CA GLN A 59 26.11 -15.96 0.20
C GLN A 59 24.62 -15.87 -0.15
N LYS A 60 24.17 -16.63 -1.18
CA LYS A 60 22.79 -17.15 -1.13
C LYS A 60 22.64 -17.80 0.24
N LYS A 61 21.70 -17.33 1.07
CA LYS A 61 21.42 -17.88 2.40
C LYS A 61 21.49 -19.41 2.30
N LYS A 62 22.58 -20.01 2.79
CA LYS A 62 22.76 -21.46 2.70
C LYS A 62 21.63 -22.09 3.52
N ALA A 63 20.94 -23.06 2.95
CA ALA A 63 20.03 -23.88 3.73
C ALA A 63 20.80 -24.43 4.94
N PRO A 64 20.22 -24.41 6.15
CA PRO A 64 20.91 -24.86 7.35
C PRO A 64 21.41 -26.31 7.17
N PRO A 65 22.52 -26.71 7.80
CA PRO A 65 23.10 -28.05 7.63
C PRO A 65 22.13 -29.16 8.09
N LYS A 66 22.16 -30.33 7.45
CA LYS A 66 21.21 -31.45 7.67
C LYS A 66 20.97 -31.80 9.15
N TRP A 67 22.02 -31.78 9.98
CA TRP A 67 21.90 -32.07 11.42
C TRP A 67 21.11 -31.02 12.23
N LYS A 68 21.02 -29.77 11.76
CA LYS A 68 20.08 -28.76 12.28
C LYS A 68 18.69 -28.95 11.71
N GLN A 69 18.59 -29.33 10.43
CA GLN A 69 17.31 -29.68 9.80
C GLN A 69 16.64 -30.87 10.48
N ASP A 70 17.37 -31.88 10.97
CA ASP A 70 16.81 -33.07 11.62
C ASP A 70 16.30 -32.79 13.04
N LYS A 71 16.90 -31.81 13.74
CA LYS A 71 16.39 -31.32 15.05
C LYS A 71 15.20 -30.38 14.88
N GLU A 72 15.21 -29.52 13.87
CA GLU A 72 14.09 -28.64 13.49
C GLU A 72 12.95 -29.42 12.80
N ALA A 73 13.22 -30.59 12.20
CA ALA A 73 12.22 -31.43 11.52
C ALA A 73 11.38 -32.29 12.47
N LYS A 74 11.85 -32.59 13.68
CA LYS A 74 11.07 -33.37 14.66
C LYS A 74 9.86 -32.63 15.20
N ILE A 75 9.82 -31.30 15.08
CA ILE A 75 8.63 -30.49 15.30
C ILE A 75 8.56 -29.44 14.18
N LYS A 76 8.35 -29.88 12.93
CA LYS A 76 7.76 -28.97 11.93
C LYS A 76 6.28 -28.84 12.27
N GLU A 77 5.98 -28.04 13.29
CA GLU A 77 4.61 -27.61 13.56
C GLU A 77 4.11 -26.86 12.34
N ARG A 78 3.33 -27.56 11.51
CA ARG A 78 2.60 -26.94 10.42
C ARG A 78 1.45 -26.21 11.09
N GLU A 79 1.65 -24.95 11.41
CA GLU A 79 0.60 -24.05 11.90
C GLU A 79 -0.45 -23.88 10.79
N VAL A 80 -1.41 -24.79 10.75
CA VAL A 80 -2.62 -24.63 9.96
C VAL A 80 -3.56 -23.82 10.83
N PRO A 81 -3.88 -22.57 10.48
CA PRO A 81 -4.80 -21.77 11.27
C PRO A 81 -6.15 -22.49 11.31
N GLN A 82 -6.59 -22.83 12.52
CA GLN A 82 -7.92 -23.40 12.73
C GLN A 82 -8.97 -22.36 12.35
N TYR A 83 -10.01 -22.80 11.64
CA TYR A 83 -11.08 -21.90 11.28
C TYR A 83 -11.92 -21.60 12.52
N SER A 84 -12.24 -20.32 12.75
CA SER A 84 -12.99 -19.91 13.92
C SER A 84 -14.38 -20.58 13.96
N SER A 85 -14.75 -21.10 15.13
CA SER A 85 -16.05 -21.72 15.42
C SER A 85 -17.24 -20.76 15.27
N ALA A 86 -16.96 -19.46 15.24
CA ALA A 86 -17.94 -18.39 15.00
C ALA A 86 -18.61 -18.47 13.62
N LEU A 87 -17.95 -19.13 12.66
CA LEU A 87 -18.42 -19.19 11.29
C LEU A 87 -19.22 -20.45 11.02
N PHE A 88 -20.52 -20.28 10.81
CA PHE A 88 -21.31 -21.28 10.09
C PHE A 88 -21.11 -21.06 8.59
N PHE A 89 -20.17 -21.80 8.00
CA PHE A 89 -19.66 -21.61 6.63
C PHE A 89 -19.04 -20.22 6.38
N LYS A 90 -19.87 -19.26 5.98
CA LYS A 90 -19.51 -17.85 5.68
C LYS A 90 -20.28 -16.84 6.55
N TYR A 91 -21.33 -17.28 7.23
CA TYR A 91 -22.13 -16.46 8.14
C TYR A 91 -21.45 -16.44 9.50
N ASN A 92 -21.36 -15.28 10.12
CA ASN A 92 -20.75 -15.11 11.44
C ASN A 92 -21.85 -14.92 12.48
N THR A 93 -22.11 -15.95 13.28
CA THR A 93 -23.18 -15.94 14.29
C THR A 93 -22.82 -15.17 15.55
N GLN A 94 -21.57 -14.73 15.70
CA GLN A 94 -21.10 -13.98 16.87
C GLN A 94 -21.30 -12.47 16.75
N LEU A 95 -21.73 -11.96 15.59
CA LEU A 95 -22.05 -10.56 15.43
C LEU A 95 -23.47 -10.30 15.96
N GLY A 96 -23.54 -9.83 17.20
CA GLY A 96 -24.78 -9.40 17.84
C GLY A 96 -24.68 -7.97 18.34
N PRO A 97 -25.81 -7.27 18.56
CA PRO A 97 -25.83 -5.99 19.25
C PRO A 97 -25.27 -6.14 20.68
N PRO A 98 -24.36 -5.26 21.15
CA PRO A 98 -23.83 -4.07 20.47
C PRO A 98 -22.77 -4.39 19.42
N TYR A 99 -22.87 -3.72 18.25
CA TYR A 99 -21.90 -3.90 17.17
C TYR A 99 -20.63 -3.08 17.42
N TYR A 100 -19.47 -3.73 17.37
CA TYR A 100 -18.17 -3.08 17.44
C TYR A 100 -17.67 -2.74 16.03
N VAL A 101 -17.46 -1.44 15.76
CA VAL A 101 -17.09 -0.94 14.43
C VAL A 101 -15.68 -0.38 14.48
N LEU A 102 -14.71 -1.03 13.85
CA LEU A 102 -13.35 -0.52 13.69
C LEU A 102 -13.36 0.62 12.66
N VAL A 103 -12.93 1.80 13.09
CA VAL A 103 -12.94 3.00 12.27
C VAL A 103 -11.56 3.28 11.68
N ASP A 104 -11.53 3.57 10.39
CA ASP A 104 -10.35 3.97 9.62
C ASP A 104 -10.24 5.50 9.49
N THR A 105 -9.02 6.04 9.29
CA THR A 105 -8.77 7.49 9.21
C THR A 105 -9.52 8.14 8.04
N ASN A 106 -9.48 7.48 6.88
CA ASN A 106 -10.16 7.96 5.68
C ASN A 106 -11.67 8.00 5.87
N PHE A 107 -12.25 7.03 6.58
CA PHE A 107 -13.67 7.00 6.88
C PHE A 107 -14.12 8.21 7.71
N VAL A 108 -13.37 8.57 8.77
CA VAL A 108 -13.62 9.77 9.58
C VAL A 108 -13.59 11.03 8.70
N ASN A 109 -12.56 11.14 7.86
CA ASN A 109 -12.39 12.28 6.96
C ASN A 109 -13.55 12.42 5.97
N PHE A 110 -14.03 11.31 5.40
CA PHE A 110 -15.18 11.31 4.50
C PHE A 110 -16.49 11.65 5.22
N SER A 111 -16.65 11.20 6.46
CA SER A 111 -17.84 11.47 7.28
C SER A 111 -17.96 12.95 7.61
N ILE A 112 -16.86 13.59 8.00
CA ILE A 112 -16.80 15.03 8.28
C ILE A 112 -17.06 15.85 7.01
N LYS A 113 -16.46 15.47 5.87
CA LYS A 113 -16.71 16.13 4.58
C LYS A 113 -18.19 16.10 4.18
N ASN A 114 -18.88 15.00 4.47
CA ASN A 114 -20.30 14.82 4.15
C ASN A 114 -21.24 15.29 5.27
N LYS A 115 -20.70 15.82 6.38
CA LYS A 115 -21.46 16.31 7.55
C LYS A 115 -22.33 15.23 8.20
N ILE A 116 -21.81 14.01 8.31
CA ILE A 116 -22.49 12.89 8.95
C ILE A 116 -21.87 12.66 10.33
N ASP A 117 -22.69 12.57 11.37
CA ASP A 117 -22.23 12.13 12.69
C ASP A 117 -21.91 10.62 12.64
N LEU A 118 -20.74 10.23 13.13
CA LEU A 118 -20.25 8.85 13.02
C LEU A 118 -21.16 7.88 13.76
N VAL A 119 -21.50 8.18 15.01
CA VAL A 119 -22.30 7.30 15.86
C VAL A 119 -23.73 7.22 15.34
N GLN A 120 -24.37 8.36 15.09
CA GLN A 120 -25.73 8.39 14.54
C GLN A 120 -25.83 7.68 13.20
N GLY A 121 -24.90 7.96 12.26
CA GLY A 121 -24.92 7.34 10.95
C GLY A 121 -24.72 5.82 11.00
N MET A 122 -23.94 5.31 11.96
CA MET A 122 -23.77 3.86 12.17
C MET A 122 -25.06 3.23 12.71
N MET A 123 -25.70 3.87 13.70
CA MET A 123 -26.98 3.40 14.24
C MET A 123 -28.09 3.40 13.19
N ASP A 124 -28.16 4.43 12.34
CA ASP A 124 -29.14 4.52 11.24
C ASP A 124 -28.92 3.45 10.15
N CYS A 125 -27.68 2.96 10.01
CA CYS A 125 -27.32 1.93 9.02
C CYS A 125 -27.62 0.52 9.54
N LEU A 126 -27.28 0.25 10.81
CA LEU A 126 -27.36 -1.08 11.42
C LEU A 126 -28.66 -1.30 12.22
N TYR A 127 -29.44 -0.25 12.46
CA TYR A 127 -30.67 -0.25 13.28
C TYR A 127 -30.47 -0.85 14.68
N ALA A 128 -29.25 -0.71 15.23
CA ALA A 128 -28.85 -1.29 16.51
C ALA A 128 -27.79 -0.41 17.18
N LYS A 129 -27.54 -0.66 18.47
CA LYS A 129 -26.49 0.02 19.22
C LYS A 129 -25.12 -0.31 18.63
N CYS A 130 -24.38 0.73 18.26
CA CYS A 130 -23.04 0.63 17.67
C CYS A 130 -22.02 1.32 18.58
N ILE A 131 -20.88 0.67 18.80
CA ILE A 131 -19.74 1.20 19.53
C ILE A 131 -18.60 1.36 18.52
N PRO A 132 -18.26 2.59 18.13
CA PRO A 132 -17.12 2.80 17.26
C PRO A 132 -15.82 2.62 18.05
N CYS A 133 -14.93 1.80 17.51
CA CYS A 133 -13.64 1.47 18.09
C CYS A 133 -12.51 2.06 17.25
N ILE A 134 -11.54 2.68 17.90
CA ILE A 134 -10.39 3.31 17.24
C ILE A 134 -9.11 2.69 17.77
N THR A 135 -8.24 2.30 16.84
CA THR A 135 -6.93 1.76 17.18
C THR A 135 -5.91 2.88 17.41
N ASP A 136 -4.93 2.64 18.27
CA ASP A 136 -3.84 3.60 18.51
C ASP A 136 -3.11 4.05 17.24
N CYS A 137 -3.05 3.19 16.23
CA CYS A 137 -2.35 3.46 14.96
C CYS A 137 -3.12 4.45 14.10
N VAL A 138 -4.44 4.26 14.02
CA VAL A 138 -5.36 5.20 13.35
C VAL A 138 -5.33 6.53 14.07
N MET A 139 -5.30 6.51 15.42
CA MET A 139 -5.16 7.73 16.22
C MET A 139 -3.86 8.48 15.90
N ALA A 140 -2.73 7.76 15.87
CA ALA A 140 -1.43 8.32 15.53
C ALA A 140 -1.37 8.83 14.08
N GLU A 141 -2.09 8.21 13.15
CA GLU A 141 -2.17 8.68 11.77
C GLU A 141 -2.96 10.00 11.65
N ILE A 142 -4.07 10.13 12.36
CA ILE A 142 -4.84 11.39 12.42
C ILE A 142 -4.00 12.53 13.01
N GLU A 143 -3.21 12.24 14.05
CA GLU A 143 -2.29 13.21 14.65
C GLU A 143 -1.19 13.67 13.67
N LYS A 144 -0.67 12.76 12.85
CA LYS A 144 0.34 13.07 11.82
C LYS A 144 -0.19 13.95 10.69
N LEU A 145 -1.47 13.84 10.35
CA LEU A 145 -2.10 14.67 9.31
C LEU A 145 -2.19 16.16 9.69
N GLY A 146 -1.99 16.50 10.96
CA GLY A 146 -1.77 17.85 11.45
C GLY A 146 -3.03 18.72 11.54
N ARG A 147 -2.84 20.05 11.60
CA ARG A 147 -3.89 21.04 11.97
C ARG A 147 -5.14 21.01 11.09
N LYS A 148 -5.01 20.59 9.82
CA LYS A 148 -6.14 20.50 8.87
C LYS A 148 -7.20 19.51 9.35
N TYR A 149 -6.82 18.52 10.16
CA TYR A 149 -7.68 17.44 10.64
C TYR A 149 -7.99 17.58 12.14
N ASN A 150 -7.85 18.77 12.71
CA ASN A 150 -8.18 19.04 14.12
C ASN A 150 -9.65 18.71 14.46
N VAL A 151 -10.57 18.91 13.51
CA VAL A 151 -11.98 18.53 13.68
C VAL A 151 -12.11 17.01 13.84
N ALA A 152 -11.42 16.24 12.97
CA ALA A 152 -11.39 14.78 13.06
C ALA A 152 -10.81 14.30 14.38
N LEU A 153 -9.72 14.91 14.83
CA LEU A 153 -9.08 14.58 16.11
C LEU A 153 -10.00 14.87 17.31
N ARG A 154 -10.81 15.93 17.27
CA ARG A 154 -11.82 16.19 18.31
C ARG A 154 -12.95 15.18 18.27
N THR A 155 -13.45 14.83 17.09
CA THR A 155 -14.51 13.83 16.93
C THR A 155 -14.08 12.46 17.43
N VAL A 156 -12.83 12.06 17.16
CA VAL A 156 -12.27 10.76 17.58
C VAL A 156 -12.00 10.67 19.08
N LYS A 157 -11.73 11.79 19.75
CA LYS A 157 -11.49 11.86 21.20
C LYS A 157 -12.76 11.89 22.04
N ASP A 158 -13.93 11.82 21.41
CA ASP A 158 -15.21 11.79 22.10
C ASP A 158 -15.38 10.49 22.92
N GLU A 159 -16.03 10.56 24.07
CA GLU A 159 -16.19 9.44 25.02
C GLU A 159 -17.03 8.28 24.43
N ARG A 160 -17.80 8.57 23.39
CA ARG A 160 -18.56 7.57 22.63
C ARG A 160 -17.66 6.57 21.88
N PHE A 161 -16.38 6.88 21.69
CA PHE A 161 -15.42 6.00 21.02
C PHE A 161 -14.64 5.14 22.00
N GLU A 162 -14.58 3.84 21.73
CA GLU A 162 -13.75 2.92 22.47
C GLU A 162 -12.33 2.90 21.88
N ARG A 163 -11.33 3.11 22.72
CA ARG A 163 -9.92 3.09 22.30
C ARG A 163 -9.33 1.69 22.48
N LEU A 164 -8.83 1.13 21.38
CA LEU A 164 -8.22 -0.20 21.36
C LEU A 164 -6.69 -0.11 21.31
N PRO A 165 -5.98 -0.64 22.33
CA PRO A 165 -4.53 -0.60 22.37
C PRO A 165 -3.93 -1.52 21.30
N CYS A 166 -2.82 -1.09 20.69
CA CYS A 166 -2.14 -1.85 19.63
C CYS A 166 -0.78 -2.36 20.09
N LEU A 167 -0.54 -3.67 19.90
CA LEU A 167 0.68 -4.36 20.35
C LEU A 167 1.70 -4.51 19.21
N HIS A 168 2.05 -3.41 18.56
CA HIS A 168 3.03 -3.45 17.48
C HIS A 168 3.78 -2.11 17.35
N GLN A 169 5.03 -2.16 16.91
CA GLN A 169 5.85 -0.98 16.73
C GLN A 169 5.70 -0.45 15.31
N GLY A 170 5.14 0.77 15.16
CA GLY A 170 5.25 1.57 13.94
C GLY A 170 4.74 0.93 12.64
N THR A 171 3.71 0.08 12.69
CA THR A 171 3.13 -0.52 11.49
C THR A 171 2.11 0.42 10.84
N TYR A 172 1.81 0.15 9.56
CA TYR A 172 0.69 0.79 8.87
C TYR A 172 -0.64 0.42 9.55
N ALA A 173 -1.55 1.40 9.62
CA ALA A 173 -2.86 1.24 10.25
C ALA A 173 -3.70 0.14 9.56
N ASP A 174 -3.64 0.07 8.23
CA ASP A 174 -4.28 -0.96 7.43
C ASP A 174 -3.92 -2.38 7.86
N ASP A 175 -2.63 -2.64 8.07
CA ASP A 175 -2.14 -3.97 8.42
C ASP A 175 -2.56 -4.35 9.84
N CYS A 176 -2.58 -3.37 10.75
CA CYS A 176 -3.15 -3.54 12.09
C CYS A 176 -4.63 -3.93 12.04
N LEU A 177 -5.44 -3.23 11.25
CA LEU A 177 -6.86 -3.52 11.09
C LEU A 177 -7.08 -4.92 10.51
N VAL A 178 -6.35 -5.28 9.45
CA VAL A 178 -6.44 -6.60 8.82
C VAL A 178 -6.03 -7.70 9.81
N GLN A 179 -4.94 -7.53 10.56
CA GLN A 179 -4.49 -8.51 11.55
C GLN A 179 -5.51 -8.69 12.67
N ARG A 180 -6.01 -7.59 13.25
CA ARG A 180 -7.00 -7.61 14.33
C ARG A 180 -8.27 -8.34 13.93
N VAL A 181 -8.79 -8.03 12.74
CA VAL A 181 -10.01 -8.64 12.17
C VAL A 181 -9.80 -10.11 11.81
N THR A 182 -8.59 -10.48 11.41
CA THR A 182 -8.24 -11.88 11.12
C THR A 182 -8.25 -12.72 12.39
N GLN A 183 -7.70 -12.17 13.49
CA GLN A 183 -7.66 -12.82 14.81
C GLN A 183 -9.04 -12.87 15.45
N HIS A 184 -9.75 -11.73 15.45
CA HIS A 184 -11.04 -11.56 16.10
C HIS A 184 -12.06 -11.11 15.06
N LYS A 185 -12.97 -12.02 14.71
CA LYS A 185 -14.00 -11.77 13.70
C LYS A 185 -15.25 -11.08 14.28
N CYS A 186 -15.16 -10.49 15.46
CA CYS A 186 -16.28 -9.80 16.14
C CYS A 186 -16.41 -8.31 15.77
N TYR A 187 -15.72 -7.86 14.71
CA TYR A 187 -15.69 -6.46 14.31
C TYR A 187 -16.30 -6.25 12.92
N ILE A 188 -16.98 -5.11 12.76
CA ILE A 188 -17.32 -4.52 11.46
C ILE A 188 -16.22 -3.52 11.11
N VAL A 189 -15.77 -3.48 9.86
CA VAL A 189 -14.74 -2.49 9.46
C VAL A 189 -15.38 -1.36 8.67
N ALA A 190 -15.24 -0.13 9.17
CA ALA A 190 -15.67 1.08 8.49
C ALA A 190 -14.49 1.71 7.72
N THR A 191 -14.47 1.52 6.40
CA THR A 191 -13.43 2.07 5.53
C THR A 191 -13.99 2.49 4.17
N CYS A 192 -13.41 3.52 3.58
CA CYS A 192 -13.69 3.95 2.21
C CYS A 192 -12.64 3.46 1.20
N ASP A 193 -11.54 2.86 1.66
CA ASP A 193 -10.38 2.57 0.82
C ASP A 193 -10.56 1.32 -0.03
N ARG A 194 -10.24 1.43 -1.32
CA ARG A 194 -10.46 0.34 -2.28
C ARG A 194 -9.56 -0.87 -1.98
N ASP A 195 -8.31 -0.62 -1.62
CA ASP A 195 -7.32 -1.68 -1.37
C ASP A 195 -7.55 -2.38 -0.03
N LEU A 196 -7.90 -1.62 1.03
CA LEU A 196 -8.28 -2.19 2.32
C LEU A 196 -9.56 -3.04 2.20
N LYS A 197 -10.58 -2.55 1.48
CA LYS A 197 -11.77 -3.35 1.16
C LYS A 197 -11.43 -4.63 0.42
N ARG A 198 -10.54 -4.59 -0.59
CA ARG A 198 -10.11 -5.79 -1.32
C ARG A 198 -9.42 -6.81 -0.40
N ARG A 199 -8.62 -6.35 0.56
CA ARG A 199 -7.98 -7.23 1.56
C ARG A 199 -9.00 -7.86 2.50
N ILE A 200 -9.89 -7.07 3.09
CA ILE A 200 -10.92 -7.55 4.03
C ILE A 200 -11.91 -8.47 3.33
N ARG A 201 -12.22 -8.25 2.04
CA ARG A 201 -13.07 -9.15 1.25
C ARG A 201 -12.53 -10.57 1.11
N LYS A 202 -11.23 -10.80 1.33
CA LYS A 202 -10.67 -12.16 1.36
C LYS A 202 -10.98 -12.88 2.67
N ILE A 203 -11.25 -12.13 3.74
CA ILE A 203 -11.60 -12.66 5.06
C ILE A 203 -13.12 -12.90 5.10
N PRO A 204 -13.57 -14.14 5.28
CA PRO A 204 -15.00 -14.45 5.42
C PRO A 204 -15.52 -14.06 6.81
N GLY A 205 -16.78 -13.65 6.89
CA GLY A 205 -17.48 -13.33 8.13
C GLY A 205 -17.27 -11.91 8.68
N VAL A 206 -16.60 -11.04 7.91
CA VAL A 206 -16.34 -9.64 8.31
C VAL A 206 -17.15 -8.70 7.42
N PRO A 207 -18.11 -7.96 8.00
CA PRO A 207 -18.85 -6.94 7.28
C PRO A 207 -18.01 -5.69 7.04
N ILE A 208 -18.28 -5.01 5.92
CA ILE A 208 -17.58 -3.78 5.54
C ILE A 208 -18.59 -2.66 5.44
N MET A 209 -18.42 -1.61 6.25
CA MET A 209 -19.20 -0.39 6.18
C MET A 209 -18.45 0.67 5.37
N PHE A 210 -19.16 1.36 4.48
CA PHE A 210 -18.60 2.44 3.68
C PHE A 210 -19.61 3.55 3.43
N LEU A 211 -19.12 4.72 3.03
CA LEU A 211 -19.95 5.86 2.70
C LEU A 211 -20.38 5.85 1.22
N SER A 212 -21.68 5.97 0.96
CA SER A 212 -22.26 6.14 -0.38
C SER A 212 -23.39 7.17 -0.35
N GLN A 213 -23.37 8.16 -1.26
CA GLN A 213 -24.45 9.14 -1.41
C GLN A 213 -24.93 9.79 -0.09
N LYS A 214 -23.99 10.13 0.80
CA LYS A 214 -24.23 10.69 2.15
C LYS A 214 -24.91 9.76 3.16
N ARG A 215 -24.96 8.45 2.91
CA ARG A 215 -25.43 7.45 3.88
C ARG A 215 -24.37 6.36 4.06
N TYR A 216 -24.29 5.79 5.25
CA TYR A 216 -23.50 4.58 5.43
C TYR A 216 -24.24 3.39 4.84
N THR A 217 -23.49 2.55 4.17
CA THR A 217 -23.95 1.32 3.54
C THR A 217 -23.04 0.20 3.99
N ILE A 218 -23.62 -0.99 4.17
CA ILE A 218 -22.89 -2.17 4.60
C ILE A 218 -22.88 -3.24 3.51
N GLU A 219 -21.71 -3.84 3.31
CA GLU A 219 -21.50 -5.01 2.46
C GLU A 219 -21.37 -6.26 3.34
N ARG A 220 -21.82 -7.41 2.82
CA ARG A 220 -21.64 -8.75 3.42
C ARG A 220 -22.31 -8.97 4.78
N MET A 221 -23.21 -8.09 5.19
CA MET A 221 -24.06 -8.36 6.33
C MET A 221 -25.32 -9.09 5.84
N PRO A 222 -25.55 -10.34 6.28
CA PRO A 222 -26.69 -11.15 5.88
C PRO A 222 -28.04 -10.59 6.36
N ASP A 223 -28.04 -9.83 7.47
CA ASP A 223 -29.24 -9.27 8.09
C ASP A 223 -29.46 -7.77 7.80
N ALA A 224 -28.63 -7.15 6.94
CA ALA A 224 -28.76 -5.72 6.65
C ALA A 224 -29.64 -5.43 5.42
N PHE A 225 -30.77 -4.79 5.66
CA PHE A 225 -31.77 -4.38 4.65
C PHE A 225 -31.36 -3.18 3.78
N GLY A 226 -30.13 -2.66 3.92
CA GLY A 226 -29.69 -1.40 3.28
C GLY A 226 -28.64 -1.54 2.18
N ALA A 227 -28.23 -2.75 1.81
CA ALA A 227 -27.24 -2.93 0.74
C ALA A 227 -27.90 -2.70 -0.63
N PRO A 228 -27.35 -1.85 -1.52
CA PRO A 228 -27.74 -1.88 -2.92
C PRO A 228 -27.45 -3.30 -3.44
N LYS A 229 -28.47 -3.95 -3.98
CA LYS A 229 -28.29 -5.21 -4.70
C LYS A 229 -27.29 -4.92 -5.83
N LEU A 230 -26.14 -5.61 -5.79
CA LEU A 230 -25.17 -5.61 -6.89
C LEU A 230 -25.84 -6.05 -8.18
#